data_AF-A0A6M3XZJ7-F1
#
_entry.id   AF-A0A6M3XZJ7-F1
#
_cell.length_a   1.000
_cell.length_b   1.000
_cell.length_c   1.000
_cell.angle_alpha   90.00
_cell.angle_beta   90.00
_cell.angle_gamma   90.00
#
_symmetry.space_group_name_H-M   'P 1'
#
loop_
_entity.id
_entity.type
_entity.pdbx_description
1 polymer ?
#
loop_
_entity_poly.entity_id
_entity_poly.type
_entity_poly.pdbx_seq_one_letter_code
_entity_poly.pdbx_strand_id
1 'polypeptide(L)'
;MIKDFYEFREAIGMRESSNNYQAVNRFGFCGRFQFGKPRLWDLGYSLDGYKPHWYNFRDRKDLTKQEFLENKELQDLIFFQHVRNCIKQIKRKGLDKYICTYVNKIKITMSGLVAGMHLGGLGSLTKWLVGVPFRNGFGTDLGSYIEKFSDYDLENY
;
A
#
# COMPACT_ATOMS: atom_id res chain seq x y z
N MET A 1 13.70 -13.30 14.98
CA MET A 1 12.79 -14.02 14.06
C MET A 1 12.25 -12.98 13.10
N ILE A 2 12.29 -13.23 11.79
CA ILE A 2 11.66 -12.31 10.83
C ILE A 2 10.14 -12.48 10.96
N LYS A 3 9.40 -11.37 10.97
CA LYS A 3 7.95 -11.36 11.14
C LYS A 3 7.23 -11.76 9.86
N ASP A 4 6.07 -12.39 9.97
CA ASP A 4 5.32 -12.89 8.81
C ASP A 4 4.40 -11.83 8.15
N PHE A 5 3.66 -12.24 7.11
CA PHE A 5 2.68 -11.37 6.46
C PHE A 5 1.54 -10.93 7.39
N TYR A 6 1.08 -11.79 8.30
CA TYR A 6 -0.01 -11.44 9.21
C TYR A 6 0.44 -10.32 10.15
N GLU A 7 1.64 -10.43 10.69
CA GLU A 7 2.26 -9.36 11.49
C GLU A 7 2.47 -8.07 10.68
N PHE A 8 2.82 -8.17 9.39
CA PHE A 8 2.92 -7.00 8.50
C PHE A 8 1.55 -6.32 8.31
N ARG A 9 0.51 -7.10 8.01
CA ARG A 9 -0.87 -6.62 7.87
C ARG A 9 -1.34 -5.95 9.17
N GLU A 10 -1.11 -6.58 10.31
CA GLU A 10 -1.47 -6.02 11.62
C GLU A 10 -0.77 -4.68 11.88
N ALA A 11 0.53 -4.59 11.59
CA ALA A 11 1.32 -3.39 11.81
C ALA A 11 0.90 -2.23 10.89
N ILE A 12 0.61 -2.50 9.62
CA ILE A 12 0.10 -1.49 8.68
C ILE A 12 -1.29 -1.03 9.12
N GLY A 13 -2.21 -1.94 9.40
CA GLY A 13 -3.56 -1.59 9.87
C GLY A 13 -3.54 -0.74 11.14
N MET A 14 -2.66 -1.07 12.08
CA MET A 14 -2.47 -0.29 13.31
C MET A 14 -1.94 1.12 13.00
N ARG A 15 -0.97 1.25 12.07
CA ARG A 15 -0.38 2.53 11.69
C ARG A 15 -1.35 3.44 10.92
N GLU A 16 -2.17 2.86 10.06
CA GLU A 16 -3.07 3.59 9.16
C GLU A 16 -4.37 4.03 9.83
N SER A 17 -4.91 3.23 10.75
CA SER A 17 -6.25 3.47 11.32
C SER A 17 -6.45 3.01 12.76
N SER A 18 -5.39 2.59 13.45
CA SER A 18 -5.51 1.85 14.72
C SER A 18 -6.42 0.63 14.60
N ASN A 19 -6.30 -0.10 13.48
CA ASN A 19 -7.12 -1.27 13.13
C ASN A 19 -8.63 -1.00 13.00
N ASN A 20 -9.03 0.25 12.75
CA ASN A 20 -10.43 0.61 12.57
C ASN A 20 -10.89 0.41 11.12
N TYR A 21 -11.66 -0.66 10.88
CA TYR A 21 -12.27 -0.98 9.58
C TYR A 21 -13.31 0.04 9.10
N GLN A 22 -13.81 0.90 9.98
CA GLN A 22 -14.80 1.95 9.66
C GLN A 22 -14.12 3.33 9.46
N ALA A 23 -12.80 3.42 9.55
CA ALA A 23 -12.10 4.70 9.46
C ALA A 23 -12.23 5.35 8.08
N VAL A 24 -12.50 6.65 8.06
CA VAL A 24 -12.44 7.47 6.85
C VAL A 24 -11.68 8.75 7.19
N ASN A 25 -10.58 9.02 6.49
CA ASN A 25 -9.81 10.24 6.73
C ASN A 25 -10.30 11.43 5.90
N ARG A 26 -9.77 12.62 6.18
CA ARG A 26 -10.11 13.89 5.50
C ARG A 26 -9.90 13.90 3.98
N PHE A 27 -9.09 12.96 3.45
CA PHE A 27 -8.83 12.81 2.01
C PHE A 27 -9.73 11.73 1.38
N GLY A 28 -10.64 11.14 2.14
CA GLY A 28 -11.58 10.12 1.69
C GLY A 28 -11.00 8.71 1.60
N PHE A 29 -9.84 8.46 2.22
CA PHE A 29 -9.26 7.11 2.27
C PHE A 29 -10.01 6.31 3.32
N CYS A 30 -10.34 5.07 2.97
CA CYS A 30 -11.32 4.28 3.69
C CYS A 30 -10.72 3.00 4.29
N GLY A 31 -11.26 2.62 5.43
CA GLY A 31 -11.03 1.34 6.08
C GLY A 31 -9.70 1.22 6.80
N ARG A 32 -9.45 0.00 7.27
CA ARG A 32 -8.32 -0.37 8.12
C ARG A 32 -6.96 0.03 7.53
N PHE A 33 -6.85 -0.08 6.21
CA PHE A 33 -5.62 0.16 5.45
C PHE A 33 -5.67 1.46 4.64
N GLN A 34 -6.63 2.34 4.91
CA GLN A 34 -6.76 3.67 4.29
C GLN A 34 -6.65 3.62 2.76
N PHE A 35 -7.48 2.81 2.10
CA PHE A 35 -7.49 2.74 0.64
C PHE A 35 -8.22 3.93 0.00
N GLY A 36 -7.59 4.55 -0.99
CA GLY A 36 -8.22 5.54 -1.87
C GLY A 36 -8.93 4.89 -3.07
N LYS A 37 -9.94 5.59 -3.60
CA LYS A 37 -10.72 5.16 -4.78
C LYS A 37 -9.85 4.73 -5.98
N PRO A 38 -8.79 5.46 -6.38
CA PRO A 38 -7.93 5.04 -7.49
C PRO A 38 -7.24 3.70 -7.25
N ARG A 39 -6.85 3.42 -6.00
CA ARG A 39 -6.17 2.16 -5.68
C ARG A 39 -7.13 0.98 -5.65
N LEU A 40 -8.33 1.17 -5.11
CA LEU A 40 -9.40 0.15 -5.19
C LEU A 40 -9.73 -0.17 -6.65
N TRP A 41 -9.77 0.85 -7.50
CA TRP A 41 -9.98 0.70 -8.94
C TRP A 41 -8.89 -0.14 -9.61
N ASP A 42 -7.61 0.11 -9.29
CA ASP A 42 -6.49 -0.68 -9.79
C ASP A 42 -6.56 -2.15 -9.35
N LEU A 43 -7.19 -2.41 -8.20
CA LEU A 43 -7.39 -3.74 -7.61
C LEU A 43 -8.69 -4.42 -8.04
N GLY A 44 -9.49 -3.81 -8.91
CA GLY A 44 -10.69 -4.44 -9.45
C GLY A 44 -12.01 -3.96 -8.84
N TYR A 45 -12.02 -2.92 -8.01
CA TYR A 45 -13.19 -2.43 -7.29
C TYR A 45 -13.52 -0.98 -7.60
N SER A 46 -14.80 -0.67 -7.84
CA SER A 46 -15.32 0.67 -8.10
C SER A 46 -16.07 1.15 -6.85
N LEU A 47 -15.50 2.10 -6.11
CA LEU A 47 -16.08 2.61 -4.87
C LEU A 47 -17.00 3.81 -5.15
N ASP A 48 -18.28 3.69 -4.80
CA ASP A 48 -19.34 4.66 -5.10
C ASP A 48 -19.36 5.07 -6.57
N GLY A 49 -19.23 4.10 -7.48
CA GLY A 49 -19.24 4.34 -8.93
C GLY A 49 -18.02 5.11 -9.47
N TYR A 50 -16.94 5.20 -8.69
CA TYR A 50 -15.70 5.85 -9.13
C TYR A 50 -15.17 5.23 -10.43
N LYS A 51 -14.93 6.08 -11.43
CA LYS A 51 -14.30 5.71 -12.71
C LYS A 51 -13.26 6.77 -13.06
N PRO A 52 -12.01 6.41 -13.39
CA PRO A 52 -11.04 7.38 -13.88
C PRO A 52 -11.45 7.90 -15.26
N HIS A 53 -11.14 9.17 -15.57
CA HIS A 53 -11.57 9.82 -16.82
C HIS A 53 -11.02 9.15 -18.10
N TRP A 54 -9.92 8.40 -18.00
CA TRP A 54 -9.32 7.67 -19.12
C TRP A 54 -9.93 6.27 -19.36
N TYR A 55 -11.01 5.95 -18.65
CA TYR A 55 -11.62 4.63 -18.65
C TYR A 55 -12.33 4.27 -19.96
N ASN A 56 -11.86 3.18 -20.60
CA ASN A 56 -12.41 2.65 -21.85
C ASN A 56 -12.78 1.15 -21.71
N PHE A 57 -13.76 0.77 -20.87
CA PHE A 57 -14.42 -0.57 -20.87
C PHE A 57 -13.75 -1.75 -20.11
N ARG A 58 -13.26 -1.54 -18.88
CA ARG A 58 -12.91 -2.62 -17.95
C ARG A 58 -13.80 -2.67 -16.71
N ASP A 59 -14.72 -3.62 -16.67
CA ASP A 59 -15.61 -3.76 -15.53
C ASP A 59 -14.84 -3.95 -14.21
N ARG A 60 -15.43 -3.39 -13.16
CA ARG A 60 -14.96 -3.45 -11.78
C ARG A 60 -16.13 -3.92 -10.93
N LYS A 61 -15.84 -4.58 -9.83
CA LYS A 61 -16.86 -4.88 -8.84
C LYS A 61 -17.29 -3.57 -8.18
N ASP A 62 -18.52 -3.14 -8.44
CA ASP A 62 -19.09 -1.98 -7.77
C ASP A 62 -19.29 -2.29 -6.27
N LEU A 63 -18.94 -1.32 -5.44
CA LEU A 63 -19.09 -1.32 -4.00
C LEU A 63 -19.52 0.07 -3.57
N THR A 64 -20.54 0.16 -2.73
CA THR A 64 -20.77 1.36 -1.94
C THR A 64 -19.70 1.46 -0.85
N LYS A 65 -19.45 2.68 -0.38
CA LYS A 65 -18.58 2.92 0.77
C LYS A 65 -19.03 2.16 2.01
N GLN A 66 -20.34 2.07 2.24
CA GLN A 66 -20.89 1.33 3.37
C GLN A 66 -20.53 -0.17 3.27
N GLU A 67 -20.81 -0.81 2.13
CA GLU A 67 -20.46 -2.22 1.91
C GLU A 67 -18.95 -2.48 2.07
N PHE A 68 -18.11 -1.56 1.62
CA PHE A 68 -16.66 -1.66 1.80
C PHE A 68 -16.24 -1.57 3.26
N LEU A 69 -16.78 -0.60 4.02
CA LEU A 69 -16.41 -0.39 5.42
C LEU A 69 -16.91 -1.54 6.31
N GLU A 70 -18.12 -2.04 6.08
CA GLU A 70 -18.74 -3.12 6.84
C GLU A 70 -18.10 -4.50 6.60
N ASN A 71 -17.42 -4.70 5.47
CA ASN A 71 -16.85 -5.99 5.09
C ASN A 71 -15.34 -6.10 5.42
N LYS A 72 -15.03 -6.61 6.62
CA LYS A 72 -13.65 -6.74 7.12
C LYS A 72 -12.82 -7.72 6.30
N GLU A 73 -13.43 -8.86 5.93
CA GLU A 73 -12.81 -9.92 5.14
C GLU A 73 -12.40 -9.40 3.76
N LEU A 74 -13.23 -8.57 3.15
CA LEU A 74 -12.95 -7.93 1.87
C LEU A 74 -11.78 -6.94 1.99
N GLN A 75 -11.72 -6.12 3.04
CA GLN A 75 -10.61 -5.20 3.25
C GLN A 75 -9.28 -5.95 3.41
N ASP A 76 -9.26 -7.04 4.17
CA ASP A 76 -8.09 -7.88 4.36
C ASP A 76 -7.68 -8.59 3.06
N LEU A 77 -8.64 -9.09 2.30
CA LEU A 77 -8.42 -9.67 0.98
C LEU A 77 -7.83 -8.65 0.00
N ILE A 78 -8.37 -7.44 -0.04
CA ILE A 78 -7.87 -6.34 -0.88
C ILE A 78 -6.44 -5.95 -0.46
N PHE A 79 -6.14 -5.95 0.84
CA PHE A 79 -4.79 -5.69 1.33
C PHE A 79 -3.79 -6.77 0.90
N PHE A 80 -4.17 -8.05 1.00
CA PHE A 80 -3.36 -9.15 0.47
C PHE A 80 -3.10 -9.00 -1.04
N GLN A 81 -4.14 -8.71 -1.83
CA GLN A 81 -4.02 -8.45 -3.26
C GLN A 81 -3.13 -7.23 -3.55
N HIS A 82 -3.22 -6.19 -2.72
CA HIS A 82 -2.37 -5.01 -2.81
C HIS A 82 -0.90 -5.37 -2.60
N VAL A 83 -0.56 -6.11 -1.55
CA VAL A 83 0.82 -6.55 -1.26
C VAL A 83 1.39 -7.40 -2.40
N ARG A 84 0.63 -8.39 -2.90
CA ARG A 84 1.06 -9.19 -4.07
C ARG A 84 1.27 -8.35 -5.32
N ASN A 85 0.34 -7.42 -5.60
CA ASN A 85 0.49 -6.48 -6.70
C ASN A 85 1.73 -5.60 -6.50
N CYS A 86 2.03 -5.21 -5.27
CA CYS A 86 3.21 -4.42 -4.96
C CYS A 86 4.50 -5.17 -5.27
N ILE A 87 4.65 -6.39 -4.75
CA ILE A 87 5.80 -7.26 -5.01
C ILE A 87 5.99 -7.48 -6.52
N LYS A 88 4.90 -7.77 -7.24
CA LYS A 88 4.93 -7.93 -8.70
C LYS A 88 5.46 -6.68 -9.40
N GLN A 89 5.01 -5.49 -8.99
CA GLN A 89 5.44 -4.23 -9.61
C GLN A 89 6.89 -3.89 -9.28
N ILE A 90 7.33 -4.16 -8.05
CA ILE A 90 8.71 -4.00 -7.58
C ILE A 90 9.65 -4.84 -8.47
N LYS A 91 9.36 -6.14 -8.60
CA LYS A 91 10.12 -7.06 -9.46
C LYS A 91 10.08 -6.64 -10.93
N ARG A 92 8.89 -6.32 -11.46
CA ARG A 92 8.72 -5.88 -12.88
C ARG A 92 9.51 -4.61 -13.21
N LYS A 93 9.69 -3.72 -12.24
CA LYS A 93 10.45 -2.47 -12.39
C LYS A 93 11.93 -2.61 -12.02
N GLY A 94 12.38 -3.80 -11.62
CA GLY A 94 13.76 -4.04 -11.19
C GLY A 94 14.13 -3.22 -9.95
N LEU A 95 13.17 -2.94 -9.06
CA LEU A 95 13.42 -2.22 -7.81
C LEU A 95 13.91 -3.16 -6.70
N ASP A 96 13.71 -4.47 -6.87
CA ASP A 96 14.27 -5.53 -6.03
C ASP A 96 15.80 -5.54 -6.03
N LYS A 97 16.46 -4.97 -7.05
CA LYS A 97 17.92 -4.77 -7.05
C LYS A 97 18.45 -3.93 -5.88
N TYR A 98 17.59 -3.14 -5.23
CA TYR A 98 17.96 -2.34 -4.06
C TYR A 98 17.93 -3.17 -2.77
N ILE A 99 17.33 -4.36 -2.75
CA ILE A 99 17.26 -5.19 -1.54
C ILE A 99 18.68 -5.52 -1.06
N CYS A 100 18.87 -5.50 0.26
CA CYS A 100 20.18 -5.63 0.94
C CYS A 100 21.18 -4.49 0.68
N THR A 101 20.79 -3.43 -0.02
CA THR A 101 21.57 -2.18 -0.14
C THR A 101 21.09 -1.12 0.86
N TYR A 102 21.81 -0.01 0.94
CA TYR A 102 21.41 1.16 1.73
C TYR A 102 21.04 2.32 0.83
N VAL A 103 19.87 2.92 1.06
CA VAL A 103 19.46 4.18 0.44
C VAL A 103 19.15 5.16 1.57
N ASN A 104 19.78 6.34 1.56
CA ASN A 104 19.64 7.34 2.62
C ASN A 104 19.88 6.75 4.04
N LYS A 105 20.89 5.90 4.18
CA LYS A 105 21.25 5.18 5.42
C LYS A 105 20.24 4.12 5.90
N ILE A 106 19.17 3.87 5.16
CA ILE A 106 18.16 2.86 5.47
C ILE A 106 18.47 1.59 4.68
N LYS A 107 18.55 0.43 5.37
CA LYS A 107 18.68 -0.87 4.72
C LYS A 107 17.37 -1.22 4.02
N ILE A 108 17.45 -1.53 2.73
CA ILE A 108 16.26 -1.82 1.92
C ILE A 108 15.92 -3.30 1.98
N THR A 109 14.64 -3.59 2.19
CA THR A 109 14.06 -4.95 2.23
C THR A 109 12.78 -4.99 1.38
N MET A 110 12.31 -6.19 1.03
CA MET A 110 11.05 -6.34 0.27
C MET A 110 9.87 -5.69 0.99
N SER A 111 9.75 -5.90 2.30
CA SER A 111 8.68 -5.31 3.12
C SER A 111 8.76 -3.79 3.22
N GLY A 112 9.98 -3.24 3.34
CA GLY A 112 10.19 -1.79 3.26
C GLY A 112 9.74 -1.21 1.91
N LEU A 113 10.08 -1.86 0.79
CA LEU A 113 9.64 -1.43 -0.54
C LEU A 113 8.11 -1.50 -0.70
N VAL A 114 7.48 -2.57 -0.22
CA VAL A 114 6.01 -2.70 -0.22
C VAL A 114 5.37 -1.59 0.60
N ALA A 115 5.89 -1.30 1.80
CA ALA A 115 5.39 -0.22 2.66
C ALA A 115 5.57 1.17 2.04
N GLY A 116 6.73 1.44 1.43
CA GLY A 116 6.97 2.68 0.69
C GLY A 116 5.99 2.85 -0.48
N MET A 117 5.68 1.77 -1.19
CA MET A 117 4.69 1.81 -2.26
C MET A 117 3.26 1.95 -1.76
N HIS A 118 2.94 1.40 -0.59
CA HIS A 118 1.65 1.62 0.08
C HIS A 118 1.46 3.11 0.42
N LEU A 119 2.48 3.75 1.00
CA LEU A 119 2.42 5.16 1.41
C LEU A 119 2.43 6.16 0.25
N GLY A 120 3.33 5.95 -0.73
CA GLY A 120 3.63 6.95 -1.76
C GLY A 120 3.29 6.53 -3.19
N GLY A 121 2.93 5.26 -3.41
CA GLY A 121 2.79 4.70 -4.75
C GLY A 121 4.12 4.42 -5.45
N LEU A 122 4.05 3.73 -6.59
CA LEU A 122 5.23 3.24 -7.33
C LEU A 122 6.13 4.38 -7.80
N GLY A 123 5.54 5.48 -8.27
CA GLY A 123 6.29 6.62 -8.80
C GLY A 123 7.12 7.31 -7.71
N SER A 124 6.53 7.56 -6.54
CA SER A 124 7.22 8.19 -5.41
C SER A 124 8.32 7.29 -4.86
N LEU A 125 8.05 5.99 -4.71
CA LEU A 125 9.06 5.01 -4.31
C LEU A 125 10.25 5.01 -5.28
N THR A 126 9.98 4.96 -6.60
CA THR A 126 11.03 4.94 -7.62
C THR A 126 11.92 6.18 -7.54
N LYS A 127 11.30 7.36 -7.40
CA LYS A 127 12.02 8.64 -7.24
C LYS A 127 12.83 8.69 -5.95
N TRP A 128 12.27 8.17 -4.85
CA TRP A 128 12.95 8.15 -3.56
C TRP A 128 14.17 7.23 -3.54
N LEU A 129 14.11 6.07 -4.20
CA LEU A 129 15.24 5.15 -4.34
C LEU A 129 16.45 5.77 -5.07
N VAL A 130 16.24 6.85 -5.83
CA VAL A 130 17.31 7.62 -6.49
C VAL A 130 17.61 8.96 -5.80
N GLY A 131 17.13 9.15 -4.57
CA GLY A 131 17.49 10.29 -3.71
C GLY A 131 16.50 11.45 -3.70
N VAL A 132 15.33 11.34 -4.35
CA VAL A 132 14.32 12.41 -4.32
C VAL A 132 13.44 12.29 -3.06
N PRO A 133 13.40 13.29 -2.18
CA PRO A 133 12.60 13.21 -0.95
C PRO A 133 11.10 13.15 -1.23
N PHE A 134 10.34 12.51 -0.34
CA PHE A 134 8.89 12.42 -0.42
C PHE A 134 8.24 12.48 0.97
N ARG A 135 7.15 13.25 1.08
CA ARG A 135 6.22 13.23 2.20
C ARG A 135 4.78 13.14 1.69
N ASN A 136 3.93 12.39 2.38
CA ASN A 136 2.49 12.32 2.05
C ASN A 136 1.74 13.57 2.54
N GLY A 137 0.42 13.63 2.30
CA GLY A 137 -0.45 14.75 2.74
C GLY A 137 -0.62 14.91 4.26
N PHE A 138 -0.05 14.01 5.06
CA PHE A 138 0.05 14.11 6.53
C PHE A 138 1.49 14.39 7.00
N GLY A 139 2.42 14.65 6.08
CA GLY A 139 3.82 14.93 6.40
C GLY A 139 4.66 13.69 6.74
N THR A 140 4.12 12.47 6.57
CA THR A 140 4.88 11.23 6.82
C THR A 140 5.96 11.06 5.76
N ASP A 141 7.22 10.94 6.19
CA ASP A 141 8.38 10.75 5.32
C ASP A 141 8.46 9.30 4.80
N LEU A 142 8.74 9.14 3.51
CA LEU A 142 8.80 7.82 2.88
C LEU A 142 9.88 6.93 3.50
N GLY A 143 11.07 7.47 3.76
CA GLY A 143 12.19 6.73 4.32
C GLY A 143 11.85 6.21 5.71
N SER A 144 11.32 7.07 6.58
CA SER A 144 10.87 6.67 7.92
C SER A 144 9.82 5.55 7.88
N TYR A 145 8.96 5.54 6.87
CA TYR A 145 7.95 4.51 6.68
C TYR A 145 8.58 3.19 6.18
N ILE A 146 9.46 3.27 5.18
CA ILE A 146 10.22 2.12 4.67
C ILE A 146 11.02 1.44 5.79
N GLU A 147 11.74 2.23 6.59
CA GLU A 147 12.54 1.74 7.72
C GLU A 147 11.66 1.06 8.78
N LYS A 148 10.55 1.70 9.16
CA LYS A 148 9.61 1.18 10.15
C LYS A 148 9.05 -0.19 9.81
N PHE A 149 8.90 -0.51 8.52
CA PHE A 149 8.29 -1.75 8.05
C PHE A 149 9.28 -2.67 7.33
N SER A 150 10.56 -2.60 7.71
CA SER A 150 11.65 -3.30 7.00
C SER A 150 11.89 -4.75 7.45
N ASP A 151 11.27 -5.21 8.55
CA ASP A 151 11.62 -6.47 9.23
C ASP A 151 10.56 -7.58 9.09
N TYR A 152 9.88 -7.62 7.95
CA TYR A 152 8.88 -8.63 7.61
C TYR A 152 9.28 -9.45 6.37
N ASP A 153 9.04 -10.77 6.39
CA ASP A 153 9.25 -11.67 5.25
C ASP A 153 8.05 -11.61 4.32
N LEU A 154 8.26 -10.98 3.16
CA LEU A 154 7.28 -10.90 2.07
C LEU A 154 7.81 -11.49 0.76
N GLU A 155 8.95 -12.19 0.76
CA GLU A 155 9.62 -12.58 -0.50
C GLU A 155 8.85 -13.65 -1.30
N ASN A 156 8.05 -14.45 -0.58
CA ASN A 156 7.33 -15.60 -1.10
C ASN A 156 5.84 -15.34 -1.44
N TYR A 157 5.38 -14.08 -1.41
CA TYR A 157 3.97 -13.71 -1.64
C TYR A 157 3.66 -13.22 -3.06
#